data_AF-A0A5J4SCL2-F1
#
_entry.id   AF-A0A5J4SCL2-F1
#
_cell.length_a   1.000
_cell.length_b   1.000
_cell.length_c   1.000
_cell.angle_alpha   90.00
_cell.angle_beta   90.00
_cell.angle_gamma   90.00
#
_symmetry.space_group_name_H-M   'P 1'
#
loop_
_entity.id
_entity.type
_entity.pdbx_description
1 polymer ?
#
loop_
_entity_poly.entity_id
_entity_poly.type
_entity_poly.pdbx_seq_one_letter_code
_entity_poly.pdbx_strand_id
1 'polypeptide(L)'
;MHNLKTNFDKMLDLCKQFGKEFTNKRGNIPRRGVVSCFSDLEVIALSLTAEALSIDSENLLFVKLSTDYKADYPHLISRRQYNDRRKYVFNLTDSIRLDFFETAHIRLEVPYRNNQKDFKPRFKPFRKLRKRVETVFSQLDDQFLLLRNYAKDVTGIFTRVLAKIASMTALQYLYKINDRPIGRVRYALC
;
A
#
# COMPACT_ATOMS: atom_id res chain seq x y z
N MET A 1 -2.62 -5.56 17.11
CA MET A 1 -2.52 -6.01 15.71
C MET A 1 -3.73 -5.47 14.97
N HIS A 2 -3.55 -4.55 14.01
CA HIS A 2 -4.67 -4.06 13.21
C HIS A 2 -5.05 -5.12 12.18
N ASN A 3 -6.18 -5.79 12.43
CA ASN A 3 -6.79 -6.71 11.49
C ASN A 3 -7.34 -5.88 10.30
N LEU A 4 -7.05 -6.33 9.07
CA LEU A 4 -7.52 -5.69 7.83
C LEU A 4 -9.04 -5.48 7.87
N LYS A 5 -9.78 -6.46 8.42
CA LYS A 5 -11.22 -6.40 8.60
C LYS A 5 -11.65 -5.27 9.52
N THR A 6 -10.99 -5.12 10.67
CA THR A 6 -11.31 -4.03 11.63
C THR A 6 -11.06 -2.64 11.04
N ASN A 7 -9.99 -2.47 10.26
CA ASN A 7 -9.75 -1.20 9.58
C ASN A 7 -10.76 -0.95 8.47
N PHE A 8 -11.14 -2.00 7.73
CA PHE A 8 -12.17 -1.93 6.71
C PHE A 8 -13.52 -1.52 7.30
N ASP A 9 -13.96 -2.12 8.41
CA ASP A 9 -15.25 -1.82 9.02
C ASP A 9 -15.30 -0.35 9.49
N LYS A 10 -14.21 0.15 10.10
CA LYS A 10 -14.08 1.56 10.48
C LYS A 10 -14.16 2.49 9.26
N MET A 11 -13.45 2.16 8.19
CA MET A 11 -13.47 2.95 6.95
C MET A 11 -14.85 2.92 6.29
N LEU A 12 -15.54 1.77 6.34
CA LEU A 12 -16.88 1.62 5.81
C LEU A 12 -17.90 2.45 6.57
N ASP A 13 -17.82 2.48 7.89
CA ASP A 13 -18.71 3.32 8.71
C ASP A 13 -18.54 4.80 8.42
N LEU A 14 -17.30 5.26 8.24
CA LEU A 14 -17.01 6.63 7.81
C LEU A 14 -17.53 6.89 6.39
N CYS A 15 -17.29 5.98 5.44
CA CYS A 15 -17.82 6.10 4.08
C CYS A 15 -19.35 6.16 4.07
N LYS A 16 -20.03 5.46 4.97
CA LYS A 16 -21.50 5.55 5.14
C LYS A 16 -21.95 6.87 5.76
N GLN A 17 -21.14 7.51 6.60
CA GLN A 17 -21.48 8.82 7.16
C GLN A 17 -21.42 9.89 6.06
N PHE A 18 -20.33 9.94 5.30
CA PHE A 18 -20.12 10.94 4.25
C PHE A 18 -20.89 10.62 2.94
N GLY A 19 -21.07 9.34 2.61
CA GLY A 19 -21.69 8.90 1.36
C GLY A 19 -23.21 8.81 1.37
N LYS A 20 -23.88 9.16 2.48
CA LYS A 20 -25.35 9.05 2.64
C LYS A 20 -26.13 9.85 1.62
N GLU A 21 -25.63 11.03 1.25
CA GLU A 21 -26.32 11.93 0.31
C GLU A 21 -26.18 11.47 -1.15
N PHE A 22 -25.11 10.74 -1.46
CA PHE A 22 -24.78 10.31 -2.82
C PHE A 22 -25.19 8.88 -3.16
N THR A 23 -25.71 8.11 -2.18
CA THR A 23 -25.97 6.69 -2.34
C THR A 23 -27.35 6.26 -1.88
N ASN A 24 -27.85 5.17 -2.47
CA ASN A 24 -29.11 4.54 -2.09
C ASN A 24 -29.01 3.88 -0.69
N LYS A 25 -30.14 3.43 -0.12
CA LYS A 25 -30.19 2.70 1.17
C LYS A 25 -29.20 1.51 1.30
N ARG A 26 -28.75 0.95 0.17
CA ARG A 26 -27.75 -0.13 0.08
C ARG A 26 -26.29 0.34 -0.11
N GLY A 27 -26.00 1.65 -0.11
CA GLY A 27 -24.66 2.19 -0.33
C GLY A 27 -24.17 2.10 -1.78
N ASN A 28 -25.09 2.09 -2.76
CA ASN A 28 -24.76 2.08 -4.19
C ASN A 28 -25.17 3.40 -4.84
N ILE A 29 -24.38 3.85 -5.82
CA ILE A 29 -24.74 5.02 -6.64
C ILE A 29 -25.92 4.62 -7.53
N PRO A 30 -27.00 5.43 -7.60
CA PRO A 30 -28.18 5.10 -8.39
C PRO A 30 -27.82 4.95 -9.88
N ARG A 31 -28.07 3.76 -10.43
CA ARG A 31 -27.85 3.43 -11.83
C ARG A 31 -28.93 2.45 -12.32
N ARG A 32 -29.13 2.41 -13.64
CA ARG A 32 -29.99 1.42 -14.28
C ARG A 32 -29.29 0.05 -14.28
N GLY A 33 -30.06 -1.02 -14.03
CA GLY A 33 -29.58 -2.40 -14.05
C GLY A 33 -29.46 -3.05 -12.67
N VAL A 34 -28.79 -4.21 -12.63
CA VAL A 34 -28.69 -5.03 -11.42
C VAL A 34 -27.74 -4.39 -10.40
N VAL A 35 -28.22 -4.26 -9.16
CA VAL A 35 -27.44 -3.76 -8.04
C VAL A 35 -26.55 -4.88 -7.51
N SER A 36 -25.24 -4.61 -7.38
CA SER A 36 -24.28 -5.58 -6.85
C SER A 36 -24.47 -5.77 -5.34
N CYS A 37 -24.27 -7.00 -4.85
CA CYS A 37 -24.29 -7.31 -3.42
C CYS A 37 -23.16 -6.61 -2.66
N PHE A 38 -21.98 -6.49 -3.28
CA PHE A 38 -20.90 -5.65 -2.76
C PHE A 38 -21.17 -4.21 -3.19
N SER A 39 -21.41 -3.32 -2.25
CA SER A 39 -21.84 -1.94 -2.50
C SER A 39 -20.72 -1.06 -3.03
N ASP A 40 -21.07 0.06 -3.68
CA ASP A 40 -20.09 1.04 -4.14
C ASP A 40 -19.34 1.67 -2.96
N LEU A 41 -20.00 1.89 -1.81
CA LEU A 41 -19.33 2.33 -0.57
C LEU A 41 -18.33 1.29 -0.04
N GLU A 42 -18.62 -0.01 -0.15
CA GLU A 42 -17.64 -1.05 0.23
C GLU A 42 -16.44 -1.09 -0.72
N VAL A 43 -16.62 -0.78 -2.01
CA VAL A 43 -15.51 -0.61 -2.96
C VAL A 43 -14.62 0.56 -2.55
N ILE A 44 -15.23 1.69 -2.18
CA ILE A 44 -14.50 2.89 -1.71
C ILE A 44 -13.75 2.56 -0.40
N ALA A 45 -14.45 1.99 0.58
CA ALA A 45 -13.87 1.62 1.86
C ALA A 45 -12.70 0.65 1.70
N LEU A 46 -12.80 -0.33 0.80
CA LEU A 46 -11.72 -1.27 0.53
C LEU A 46 -10.51 -0.58 -0.11
N SER A 47 -10.72 0.38 -1.02
CA SER A 47 -9.65 1.17 -1.62
C SER A 47 -8.92 2.02 -0.57
N LEU A 48 -9.67 2.73 0.26
CA LEU A 48 -9.10 3.58 1.32
C LEU A 48 -8.39 2.75 2.39
N THR A 49 -8.90 1.57 2.71
CA THR A 49 -8.25 0.64 3.65
C THR A 49 -6.94 0.11 3.09
N ALA A 50 -6.92 -0.25 1.79
CA ALA A 50 -5.68 -0.66 1.13
C ALA A 50 -4.64 0.46 1.10
N GLU A 51 -5.07 1.70 0.85
CA GLU A 51 -4.23 2.90 0.92
C GLU A 51 -3.67 3.13 2.34
N ALA A 52 -4.53 3.06 3.37
CA ALA A 52 -4.12 3.22 4.77
C ALA A 52 -3.13 2.13 5.22
N LEU A 53 -3.25 0.92 4.67
CA LEU A 53 -2.32 -0.19 4.91
C LEU A 53 -1.10 -0.17 3.98
N SER A 54 -0.97 0.85 3.11
CA SER A 54 0.12 0.96 2.12
C SER A 54 0.23 -0.26 1.20
N ILE A 55 -0.89 -0.90 0.85
CA ILE A 55 -0.94 -2.02 -0.09
C ILE A 55 -1.07 -1.47 -1.50
N ASP A 56 0.07 -1.37 -2.19
CA ASP A 56 0.12 -0.77 -3.53
C ASP A 56 -0.31 -1.72 -4.66
N SER A 57 -0.41 -3.03 -4.40
CA SER A 57 -0.76 -4.04 -5.40
C SER A 57 -2.16 -4.59 -5.18
N GLU A 58 -3.06 -4.35 -6.14
CA GLU A 58 -4.40 -4.94 -6.11
C GLU A 58 -4.35 -6.46 -6.20
N ASN A 59 -3.33 -7.02 -6.87
CA ASN A 59 -3.18 -8.48 -6.90
C ASN A 59 -2.87 -9.03 -5.51
N LEU A 60 -1.95 -8.38 -4.79
CA LEU A 60 -1.61 -8.76 -3.42
C LEU A 60 -2.81 -8.61 -2.49
N LEU A 61 -3.57 -7.51 -2.62
CA LEU A 61 -4.78 -7.27 -1.82
C LEU A 61 -5.79 -8.41 -1.99
N PHE A 62 -6.09 -8.78 -3.25
CA PHE A 62 -7.07 -9.83 -3.53
C PHE A 62 -6.60 -11.22 -3.09
N VAL A 63 -5.32 -11.54 -3.26
CA VAL A 63 -4.73 -12.78 -2.73
C VAL A 63 -4.87 -12.82 -1.21
N LYS A 64 -4.57 -11.71 -0.52
CA LYS A 64 -4.68 -11.63 0.94
C LYS A 64 -6.14 -11.79 1.41
N LEU A 65 -7.08 -11.13 0.75
CA LEU A 65 -8.51 -11.25 1.05
C LEU A 65 -9.01 -12.69 0.84
N SER A 66 -8.57 -13.36 -0.24
CA SER A 66 -9.01 -14.72 -0.55
C SER A 66 -8.40 -15.79 0.34
N THR A 67 -7.19 -15.54 0.88
CA THR A 67 -6.44 -16.54 1.67
C THR A 67 -6.72 -16.36 3.16
N ASP A 68 -6.61 -15.13 3.67
CA ASP A 68 -6.62 -14.87 5.10
C ASP A 68 -8.01 -14.44 5.62
N TYR A 69 -8.85 -13.85 4.75
CA TYR A 69 -10.11 -13.19 5.15
C TYR A 69 -11.33 -13.69 4.37
N LYS A 70 -11.28 -14.91 3.83
CA LYS A 70 -12.35 -15.45 2.97
C LYS A 70 -13.71 -15.50 3.67
N ALA A 71 -13.72 -15.80 4.97
CA ALA A 71 -14.94 -15.84 5.77
C ALA A 71 -15.53 -14.44 6.04
N ASP A 72 -14.67 -13.42 6.16
CA ASP A 72 -15.07 -12.05 6.49
C ASP A 72 -15.62 -11.26 5.29
N TYR A 73 -15.34 -11.73 4.07
CA TYR A 73 -15.78 -11.13 2.81
C TYR A 73 -16.56 -12.11 1.92
N PRO A 74 -17.75 -12.59 2.35
CA PRO A 74 -18.53 -13.61 1.64
C PRO A 74 -19.07 -13.15 0.27
N HIS A 75 -19.18 -11.84 0.06
CA HIS A 75 -19.67 -11.24 -1.18
C HIS A 75 -18.58 -10.49 -1.97
N LEU A 76 -17.31 -10.86 -1.77
CA LEU A 76 -16.20 -10.22 -2.47
C LEU A 76 -16.35 -10.37 -3.99
N ILE A 77 -16.33 -9.24 -4.69
CA ILE A 77 -16.36 -9.20 -6.16
C ILE A 77 -15.04 -9.63 -6.77
N SER A 78 -15.04 -9.97 -8.06
CA SER A 78 -13.78 -10.27 -8.75
C SER A 78 -12.88 -9.03 -8.84
N ARG A 79 -11.55 -9.23 -8.87
CA ARG A 79 -10.56 -8.15 -9.03
C ARG A 79 -10.85 -7.25 -10.23
N ARG A 80 -11.33 -7.82 -11.34
CA ARG A 80 -11.72 -7.07 -12.54
C ARG A 80 -12.89 -6.13 -12.24
N GLN A 81 -13.98 -6.66 -11.70
CA GLN A 81 -15.15 -5.86 -11.31
C GLN A 81 -14.80 -4.78 -10.29
N TYR A 82 -13.92 -5.08 -9.33
CA TYR A 82 -13.42 -4.10 -8.39
C TYR A 82 -12.68 -2.96 -9.09
N ASN A 83 -11.75 -3.26 -9.98
CA ASN A 83 -10.99 -2.25 -10.71
C ASN A 83 -11.87 -1.37 -11.59
N ASP A 84 -12.85 -1.96 -12.27
CA ASP A 84 -13.78 -1.23 -13.14
C ASP A 84 -14.70 -0.32 -12.31
N ARG A 85 -15.24 -0.83 -11.20
CA ARG A 85 -16.09 -0.04 -10.29
C ARG A 85 -15.31 1.03 -9.54
N ARG A 86 -14.07 0.76 -9.12
CA ARG A 86 -13.20 1.73 -8.45
C ARG A 86 -12.95 2.96 -9.33
N LYS A 87 -12.79 2.77 -10.65
CA LYS A 87 -12.69 3.87 -11.61
C LYS A 87 -13.99 4.67 -11.71
N TYR A 88 -15.12 3.98 -11.68
CA TYR A 88 -16.44 4.62 -11.75
C TYR A 88 -16.72 5.48 -10.52
N VAL A 89 -16.40 4.99 -9.31
CA VAL A 89 -16.63 5.70 -8.04
C VAL A 89 -15.52 6.69 -7.68
N PHE A 90 -14.60 6.96 -8.61
CA PHE A 90 -13.40 7.78 -8.36
C PHE A 90 -13.75 9.17 -7.81
N ASN A 91 -14.70 9.88 -8.44
CA ASN A 91 -15.08 11.23 -8.01
C ASN A 91 -15.66 11.25 -6.59
N LEU A 92 -16.48 10.26 -6.24
CA LEU A 92 -17.05 10.12 -4.89
C LEU A 92 -15.96 9.73 -3.87
N THR A 93 -14.98 8.95 -4.29
CA THR A 93 -13.83 8.61 -3.44
C THR A 93 -13.03 9.87 -3.12
N ASP A 94 -12.82 10.74 -4.12
CA ASP A 94 -12.08 11.99 -3.93
C ASP A 94 -12.83 13.01 -3.06
N SER A 95 -14.16 13.12 -3.18
CA SER A 95 -14.94 13.97 -2.27
C SER A 95 -14.86 13.46 -0.83
N ILE A 96 -15.04 12.16 -0.63
CA ILE A 96 -14.92 11.53 0.70
C ILE A 96 -13.50 11.75 1.27
N ARG A 97 -12.45 11.67 0.43
CA ARG A 97 -11.08 11.99 0.86
C ARG A 97 -10.97 13.42 1.34
N LEU A 98 -11.49 14.40 0.59
CA LEU A 98 -11.47 15.82 0.97
C LEU A 98 -12.18 16.05 2.31
N ASP A 99 -13.36 15.46 2.50
CA ASP A 99 -14.12 15.55 3.75
C ASP A 99 -13.34 14.97 4.94
N PHE A 100 -12.56 13.90 4.73
CA PHE A 100 -11.65 13.38 5.75
C PHE A 100 -10.54 14.38 6.12
N PHE A 101 -9.96 15.09 5.15
CA PHE A 101 -8.93 16.10 5.45
C PHE A 101 -9.50 17.26 6.27
N GLU A 102 -10.72 17.72 5.94
CA GLU A 102 -11.38 18.83 6.64
C GLU A 102 -11.82 18.43 8.05
N THR A 103 -12.36 17.23 8.23
CA THR A 103 -12.95 16.79 9.50
C THR A 103 -11.92 16.23 10.49
N ALA A 104 -10.93 15.47 10.01
CA ALA A 104 -10.02 14.72 10.88
C ALA A 104 -8.56 15.23 10.86
N HIS A 105 -8.24 16.23 10.02
CA HIS A 105 -6.86 16.71 9.77
C HIS A 105 -5.86 15.59 9.40
N ILE A 106 -6.36 14.46 8.86
CA ILE A 106 -5.51 13.34 8.45
C ILE A 106 -5.06 13.57 7.02
N ARG A 107 -3.76 13.82 6.82
CA ARG A 107 -3.20 13.99 5.48
C ARG A 107 -2.82 12.65 4.83
N LEU A 108 -3.68 12.09 3.98
CA LEU A 108 -3.36 10.89 3.20
C LEU A 108 -2.46 11.25 2.00
N GLU A 109 -1.13 11.17 2.19
CA GLU A 109 -0.19 11.30 1.07
C GLU A 109 -0.02 9.96 0.35
N VAL A 110 -0.65 9.82 -0.82
CA VAL A 110 -0.51 8.64 -1.67
C VAL A 110 0.77 8.76 -2.52
N PRO A 111 1.60 7.71 -2.61
CA PRO A 111 2.72 7.70 -3.56
C PRO A 111 2.18 7.73 -5.00
N TYR A 112 2.57 8.75 -5.78
CA TYR A 112 2.18 8.86 -7.18
C TYR A 112 2.67 7.65 -7.98
N ARG A 113 1.77 7.00 -8.71
CA ARG A 113 2.11 5.93 -9.66
C ARG A 113 2.61 6.53 -10.98
N ASN A 114 3.53 5.85 -11.68
CA ASN A 114 4.07 6.32 -12.96
C ASN A 114 2.98 6.58 -14.03
N ASN A 115 1.85 5.85 -13.96
CA ASN A 115 0.75 5.94 -14.93
C ASN A 115 -0.40 6.83 -14.46
N GLN A 116 -0.19 7.65 -13.42
CA GLN A 116 -1.23 8.50 -12.84
C GLN A 116 -1.36 9.79 -13.66
N LYS A 117 -2.59 10.11 -14.09
CA LYS A 117 -2.90 11.43 -14.70
C LYS A 117 -2.82 12.50 -13.59
N ASP A 118 -2.43 13.72 -13.96
CA ASP A 118 -2.13 14.84 -13.06
C ASP A 118 -0.94 14.63 -12.11
N PHE A 119 0.17 14.15 -12.67
CA PHE A 119 1.45 14.08 -11.97
C PHE A 119 1.90 15.47 -11.51
N LYS A 120 1.85 15.72 -10.20
CA LYS A 120 2.47 16.92 -9.61
C LYS A 120 3.98 16.70 -9.51
N PRO A 121 4.83 17.60 -10.05
CA PRO A 121 6.27 17.46 -9.95
C PRO A 121 6.70 17.53 -8.48
N ARG A 122 7.08 16.38 -7.93
CA ARG A 122 7.63 16.28 -6.57
C ARG A 122 9.03 16.91 -6.54
N PHE A 123 9.39 17.54 -5.42
CA PHE A 123 10.71 18.12 -5.18
C PHE A 123 11.82 17.11 -5.57
N LYS A 124 12.68 17.46 -6.54
CA LYS A 124 13.67 16.55 -7.16
C LYS A 124 14.54 15.79 -6.14
N PRO A 125 14.97 16.38 -5.00
CA PRO A 125 15.71 15.67 -3.95
C PRO A 125 14.99 14.44 -3.39
N PHE A 126 13.67 14.51 -3.16
CA PHE A 126 12.91 13.36 -2.64
C PHE A 126 12.85 12.20 -3.64
N ARG A 127 12.84 12.49 -4.95
CA ARG A 127 12.91 11.43 -5.98
C ARG A 127 14.24 10.70 -5.95
N LYS A 128 15.36 11.42 -5.76
CA LYS A 128 16.69 10.81 -5.63
C LYS A 128 16.80 9.99 -4.34
N LEU A 129 16.32 10.51 -3.22
CA LEU A 129 16.32 9.80 -1.94
C LEU A 129 15.48 8.51 -2.03
N ARG A 130 14.27 8.58 -2.58
CA ARG A 130 13.42 7.40 -2.76
C ARG A 130 14.10 6.32 -3.58
N LYS A 131 14.65 6.67 -4.75
CA LYS A 131 15.38 5.71 -5.58
C LYS A 131 16.52 5.05 -4.83
N ARG A 132 17.23 5.81 -3.97
CA ARG A 132 18.32 5.30 -3.14
C ARG A 132 17.80 4.33 -2.08
N VAL A 133 16.71 4.68 -1.39
CA VAL A 133 16.05 3.83 -0.40
C VAL A 133 15.57 2.52 -1.04
N GLU A 134 14.85 2.59 -2.17
CA GLU A 134 14.39 1.42 -2.92
C GLU A 134 15.57 0.53 -3.35
N THR A 135 16.64 1.11 -3.90
CA THR A 135 17.84 0.37 -4.30
C THR A 135 18.50 -0.34 -3.12
N VAL A 136 18.59 0.33 -1.97
CA VAL A 136 19.18 -0.25 -0.75
C VAL A 136 18.32 -1.42 -0.24
N PHE A 137 17.00 -1.26 -0.18
CA PHE A 137 16.10 -2.33 0.25
C PHE A 137 16.13 -3.53 -0.69
N SER A 138 16.10 -3.33 -2.01
CA SER A 138 16.24 -4.43 -2.97
C SER A 138 17.56 -5.17 -2.81
N GLN A 139 18.68 -4.47 -2.56
CA GLN A 139 19.97 -5.11 -2.33
C GLN A 139 20.05 -5.88 -1.02
N LEU A 140 19.45 -5.36 0.06
CA LEU A 140 19.36 -6.09 1.32
C LEU A 140 18.54 -7.37 1.18
N ASP A 141 17.44 -7.31 0.43
CA ASP A 141 16.59 -8.47 0.24
C ASP A 141 17.22 -9.51 -0.69
N ASP A 142 17.73 -9.10 -1.86
CA ASP A 142 18.33 -10.01 -2.84
C ASP A 142 19.68 -10.59 -2.37
N GLN A 143 20.60 -9.73 -1.90
CA GLN A 143 22.00 -10.11 -1.69
C GLN A 143 22.29 -10.56 -0.24
N PHE A 144 21.64 -9.92 0.74
CA PHE A 144 21.78 -10.27 2.15
C PHE A 144 20.61 -11.12 2.68
N LEU A 145 19.68 -11.51 1.79
CA LEU A 145 18.53 -12.36 2.07
C LEU A 145 17.80 -11.91 3.33
N LEU A 146 17.49 -10.60 3.42
CA LEU A 146 17.00 -9.96 4.65
C LEU A 146 15.83 -10.74 5.28
N LEU A 147 14.88 -11.19 4.45
CA LEU A 147 13.70 -11.97 4.85
C LEU A 147 14.01 -13.39 5.37
N ARG A 148 15.15 -13.99 4.99
CA ARG A 148 15.56 -15.31 5.51
C ARG A 148 16.27 -15.13 6.85
N ASN A 149 15.55 -15.43 7.93
CA ASN A 149 16.06 -15.41 9.29
C ASN A 149 15.54 -16.60 10.10
N TYR A 150 16.45 -17.38 10.68
CA TYR A 150 16.16 -18.58 11.48
C TYR A 150 16.31 -18.35 12.99
N ALA A 151 16.32 -17.08 13.43
CA ALA A 151 16.37 -16.74 14.85
C ALA A 151 15.13 -17.26 15.59
N LYS A 152 15.34 -17.90 16.74
CA LYS A 152 14.27 -18.40 17.63
C LYS A 152 13.83 -17.39 18.69
N ASP A 153 14.54 -16.27 18.79
CA ASP A 153 14.32 -15.24 19.81
C ASP A 153 14.44 -13.83 19.20
N VAL A 154 13.73 -12.86 19.79
CA VAL A 154 13.60 -11.47 19.32
C VAL A 154 14.97 -10.78 19.27
N THR A 155 15.78 -10.95 20.32
CA THR A 155 17.17 -10.44 20.36
C THR A 155 18.01 -11.01 19.21
N GLY A 156 17.80 -12.30 18.90
CA GLY A 156 18.42 -12.99 17.78
C GLY A 156 17.97 -12.47 16.40
N ILE A 157 16.76 -11.95 16.29
CA ILE A 157 16.28 -11.30 15.06
C ILE A 157 16.98 -9.96 14.87
N PHE A 158 16.95 -9.10 15.90
CA PHE A 158 17.56 -7.77 15.84
C PHE A 158 19.05 -7.82 15.55
N THR A 159 19.80 -8.68 16.24
CA THR A 159 21.24 -8.86 16.01
C THR A 159 21.57 -9.27 14.56
N ARG A 160 20.80 -10.20 13.99
CA ARG A 160 21.02 -10.66 12.59
C ARG A 160 20.63 -9.60 11.57
N VAL A 161 19.53 -8.89 11.78
CA VAL A 161 19.11 -7.78 10.91
C VAL A 161 20.16 -6.66 10.95
N LEU A 162 20.63 -6.31 12.14
CA LEU A 162 21.64 -5.28 12.34
C LEU A 162 22.97 -5.68 11.71
N ALA A 163 23.37 -6.95 11.81
CA ALA A 163 24.56 -7.47 11.13
C ALA A 163 24.46 -7.37 9.59
N LYS A 164 23.30 -7.65 9.00
CA LYS A 164 23.07 -7.51 7.54
C LYS A 164 23.12 -6.04 7.07
N ILE A 165 22.55 -5.13 7.87
CA ILE A 165 22.62 -3.69 7.59
C ILE A 165 24.06 -3.18 7.73
N ALA A 166 24.76 -3.60 8.79
CA ALA A 166 26.16 -3.24 9.03
C ALA A 166 27.09 -3.77 7.92
N SER A 167 26.93 -5.02 7.49
CA SER A 167 27.74 -5.59 6.41
C SER A 167 27.53 -4.87 5.08
N MET A 168 26.30 -4.50 4.74
CA MET A 168 26.02 -3.68 3.56
C MET A 168 26.66 -2.29 3.66
N THR A 169 26.60 -1.67 4.84
CA THR A 169 27.19 -0.34 5.09
C THR A 169 28.71 -0.39 4.97
N ALA A 170 29.33 -1.42 5.53
CA ALA A 170 30.77 -1.68 5.41
C ALA A 170 31.18 -1.89 3.95
N LEU A 171 30.41 -2.66 3.18
CA LEU A 171 30.69 -2.91 1.77
C LEU A 171 30.55 -1.64 0.91
N GLN A 172 29.55 -0.79 1.19
CA GLN A 172 29.43 0.52 0.57
C GLN A 172 30.60 1.44 0.91
N TYR A 173 31.12 1.36 2.14
CA TYR A 173 32.28 2.13 2.58
C TYR A 173 33.56 1.66 1.88
N LEU A 174 33.79 0.35 1.77
CA LEU A 174 34.91 -0.21 0.99
C LEU A 174 34.84 0.19 -0.48
N TYR A 175 33.64 0.21 -1.06
CA TYR A 175 33.43 0.68 -2.44
C TYR A 175 33.79 2.15 -2.61
N LYS A 176 33.46 2.98 -1.62
CA LYS A 176 33.83 4.40 -1.60
C LYS A 176 35.34 4.60 -1.55
N ILE A 177 36.06 3.78 -0.77
CA ILE A 177 37.54 3.83 -0.70
C ILE A 177 38.16 3.39 -2.03
N ASN A 178 37.55 2.44 -2.73
CA ASN A 178 38.02 1.92 -4.01
C ASN A 178 37.53 2.72 -5.24
N ASP A 179 37.05 3.95 -5.05
CA ASP A 179 36.49 4.82 -6.10
C ASP A 179 35.37 4.17 -6.96
N ARG A 180 34.65 3.20 -6.39
CA ARG A 180 33.50 2.54 -7.03
C ARG A 180 32.19 3.26 -6.70
N PRO A 181 31.21 3.27 -7.62
CA PRO A 181 29.94 3.94 -7.39
C PRO A 181 29.15 3.30 -6.24
N ILE A 182 28.75 4.14 -5.28
CA ILE A 182 27.92 3.75 -4.14
C ILE A 182 26.54 3.28 -4.65
N GLY A 183 26.17 2.05 -4.33
CA GLY A 183 24.91 1.44 -4.76
C GLY A 183 25.03 0.39 -5.86
N ARG A 184 26.23 -0.04 -6.25
CA ARG A 184 26.46 -1.25 -7.09
C ARG A 184 26.97 -2.44 -6.27
N VAL A 185 26.33 -2.70 -5.13
CA VAL A 185 26.72 -3.75 -4.17
C VAL A 185 26.54 -5.16 -4.79
N ARG A 186 25.59 -5.32 -5.72
CA ARG A 186 25.28 -6.59 -6.38
C ARG A 186 26.48 -7.25 -7.07
N TYR A 187 27.42 -6.46 -7.58
CA TYR A 187 28.62 -6.95 -8.30
C TYR A 187 29.86 -7.08 -7.40
N ALA A 188 29.70 -6.94 -6.08
CA ALA A 188 30.80 -6.92 -5.13
C ALA A 188 31.18 -8.28 -4.55
N LEU A 189 30.24 -9.22 -4.59
CA LEU A 189 30.37 -10.55 -3.99
C LEU A 189 30.30 -11.67 -5.05
N CYS A 190 30.44 -11.31 -6.33
CA CYS A 190 30.63 -12.25 -7.44
C CYS A 190 32.09 -12.24 -7.85
#